data_AF-A0A963C8D4-F1
#
_entry.id   AF-A0A963C8D4-F1
#
_cell.length_a   1.000
_cell.length_b   1.000
_cell.length_c   1.000
_cell.angle_alpha   90.00
_cell.angle_beta   90.00
_cell.angle_gamma   90.00
#
_symmetry.space_group_name_H-M   'P 1'
#
loop_
_entity.id
_entity.type
_entity.pdbx_description
1 polymer ?
#
loop_
_entity_poly.entity_id
_entity_poly.type
_entity_poly.pdbx_seq_one_letter_code
_entity_poly.pdbx_strand_id
1 'polypeptide(L)'
;CLGHQEPRSLTIDEYRAEQGLKEYDELGRGWRQLVLKKKSSGPTVGKPSVRSRQLFFMTCYDIDTFRAFVDSGPFRELYDVPETEYRAMLGDSLESEEALMQFGYRFLRQVLFGEESIPLHKEAAEKRREQAREKALAAEREAAEKLAQDEDFKDEGFDD
;
A
#
# COMPACT_ATOMS: atom_id res chain seq x y z
N CYS A 1 24.27 5.26 34.67
CA CYS A 1 24.85 4.56 33.51
C CYS A 1 26.04 5.37 33.05
N LEU A 2 27.26 4.80 33.15
CA LEU A 2 28.50 5.38 32.62
C LEU A 2 28.66 5.14 31.10
N GLY A 3 27.63 4.60 30.44
CA GLY A 3 27.59 4.40 29.00
C GLY A 3 28.71 3.47 28.53
N HIS A 4 29.54 3.97 27.61
CA HIS A 4 30.69 3.22 27.07
C HIS A 4 31.82 2.98 28.06
N GLN A 5 31.78 3.55 29.28
CA GLN A 5 32.79 3.35 30.33
C GLN A 5 32.38 2.28 31.36
N GLU A 6 31.25 1.59 31.16
CA GLU A 6 30.88 0.46 31.99
C GLU A 6 31.86 -0.72 31.76
N PRO A 7 32.22 -1.49 32.81
CA PRO A 7 33.14 -2.63 32.68
C PRO A 7 32.55 -3.79 31.85
N ARG A 8 31.25 -3.73 31.57
CA ARG A 8 30.52 -4.74 30.81
C ARG A 8 30.65 -4.45 29.31
N SER A 9 31.27 -5.37 28.58
CA SER A 9 31.29 -5.37 27.12
C SER A 9 30.17 -6.25 26.56
N LEU A 10 29.55 -5.79 25.47
CA LEU A 10 28.55 -6.55 24.72
C LEU A 10 28.91 -6.49 23.23
N THR A 11 28.69 -7.60 22.54
CA THR A 11 28.62 -7.60 21.07
C THR A 11 27.36 -6.87 20.61
N ILE A 12 27.33 -6.48 19.33
CA ILE A 12 26.16 -5.82 18.73
C ILE A 12 24.92 -6.71 18.83
N ASP A 13 25.05 -8.02 18.65
CA ASP A 13 23.92 -8.95 18.70
C ASP A 13 23.39 -9.16 20.13
N GLU A 14 24.27 -9.23 21.12
CA GLU A 14 23.89 -9.29 22.53
C GLU A 14 23.16 -8.02 22.95
N TYR A 15 23.70 -6.86 22.56
CA TYR A 15 23.05 -5.59 22.83
C TYR A 15 21.65 -5.53 22.18
N ARG A 16 21.53 -5.92 20.90
CA ARG A 16 20.24 -5.93 20.19
C ARG A 16 19.22 -6.88 20.81
N ALA A 17 19.68 -8.05 21.28
CA ALA A 17 18.83 -9.01 21.98
C ALA A 17 18.37 -8.45 23.34
N GLU A 18 19.29 -7.87 24.11
CA GLU A 18 18.99 -7.26 25.41
C GLU A 18 18.04 -6.08 25.31
N GLN A 19 18.12 -5.29 24.23
CA GLN A 19 17.19 -4.19 23.96
C GLN A 19 15.82 -4.64 23.39
N GLY A 20 15.59 -5.95 23.20
CA GLY A 20 14.33 -6.46 22.65
C GLY A 20 14.08 -6.12 21.17
N LEU A 21 15.13 -5.72 20.43
CA LEU A 21 14.95 -5.20 19.06
C LEU A 21 14.54 -6.27 18.05
N LYS A 22 14.77 -7.55 18.34
CA LYS A 22 14.52 -8.65 17.41
C LYS A 22 13.06 -8.69 16.95
N GLU A 23 12.12 -8.51 17.88
CA GLU A 23 10.68 -8.53 17.58
C GLU A 23 10.27 -7.36 16.68
N TYR A 24 10.68 -6.14 17.02
CA TYR A 24 10.45 -4.95 16.19
C TYR A 24 11.09 -5.06 14.81
N ASP A 25 12.27 -5.67 14.72
CA ASP A 25 12.93 -5.92 13.45
C ASP A 25 12.14 -6.92 12.60
N GLU A 26 11.65 -8.01 13.18
CA GLU A 26 10.81 -8.98 12.48
C GLU A 26 9.50 -8.33 12.01
N LEU A 27 8.80 -7.62 12.90
CA LEU A 27 7.55 -6.94 12.60
C LEU A 27 7.72 -5.87 11.51
N GLY A 28 8.75 -5.03 11.62
CA GLY A 28 9.02 -3.94 10.68
C GLY A 28 9.67 -4.37 9.35
N ARG A 29 10.01 -5.66 9.18
CA ARG A 29 10.70 -6.16 7.98
C ARG A 29 9.89 -5.91 6.71
N GLY A 30 8.59 -6.19 6.73
CA GLY A 30 7.70 -5.99 5.59
C GLY A 30 7.63 -4.53 5.15
N TRP A 31 7.50 -3.60 6.11
CA TRP A 31 7.52 -2.17 5.84
C TRP A 31 8.84 -1.71 5.20
N ARG A 32 9.99 -2.15 5.73
CA ARG A 32 11.31 -1.81 5.15
C ARG A 32 11.44 -2.30 3.71
N GLN A 33 10.91 -3.47 3.38
CA GLN A 33 10.89 -3.97 2.00
C GLN A 33 10.09 -3.05 1.06
N LEU A 34 8.93 -2.54 1.49
CA LEU A 34 8.14 -1.58 0.70
C LEU A 34 8.93 -0.31 0.39
N VAL A 35 9.58 0.27 1.41
CA VAL A 35 10.39 1.49 1.26
C VAL A 35 11.58 1.26 0.33
N LEU A 36 12.29 0.14 0.51
CA LEU A 36 13.42 -0.22 -0.33
C LEU A 36 12.99 -0.42 -1.79
N LYS A 37 11.89 -1.15 -2.04
CA LYS A 37 11.34 -1.34 -3.39
C LYS A 37 10.99 0.00 -4.05
N LYS A 38 10.36 0.92 -3.32
CA LYS A 38 10.04 2.24 -3.88
C LYS A 38 11.30 3.06 -4.18
N LYS A 39 12.33 2.96 -3.34
CA LYS A 39 13.62 3.66 -3.55
C LYS A 39 14.44 3.05 -4.68
N SER A 40 14.39 1.73 -4.86
CA SER A 40 15.10 1.02 -5.92
C SER A 40 14.35 1.05 -7.26
N SER A 41 13.07 1.44 -7.26
CA SER A 41 12.30 1.68 -8.47
C SER A 41 12.92 2.83 -9.27
N GLY A 42 13.38 2.54 -10.48
CA GLY A 42 13.99 3.54 -11.37
C GLY A 42 13.04 4.69 -11.74
N PRO A 43 13.56 5.75 -12.39
CA PRO A 43 12.77 6.95 -12.74
C PRO A 43 11.55 6.64 -13.60
N THR A 44 11.58 5.55 -14.36
CA THR A 44 10.49 5.05 -15.22
C THR A 44 9.22 4.66 -14.45
N VAL A 45 9.32 4.28 -13.17
CA VAL A 45 8.15 3.94 -12.33
C VAL A 45 7.33 5.19 -11.97
N GLY A 46 7.89 6.39 -12.19
CA GLY A 46 7.20 7.65 -11.95
C GLY A 46 6.95 7.95 -10.47
N LYS A 47 6.24 9.05 -10.22
CA LYS A 47 5.82 9.46 -8.87
C LYS A 47 4.54 8.71 -8.50
N PRO A 48 4.43 8.14 -7.28
CA PRO A 48 3.19 7.54 -6.82
C PRO A 48 2.03 8.55 -6.88
N SER A 49 0.89 8.10 -7.41
CA SER A 49 -0.33 8.92 -7.45
C SER A 49 -0.80 9.33 -6.06
N VAL A 50 -1.60 10.39 -5.95
CA VAL A 50 -2.19 10.84 -4.68
C VAL A 50 -2.91 9.69 -3.97
N ARG A 51 -3.71 8.92 -4.72
CA ARG A 51 -4.44 7.75 -4.22
C ARG A 51 -3.51 6.66 -3.69
N SER A 52 -2.41 6.38 -4.39
CA SER A 52 -1.43 5.37 -3.92
C SER A 52 -0.77 5.77 -2.60
N ARG A 53 -0.48 7.07 -2.43
CA ARG A 53 0.06 7.59 -1.17
C ARG A 53 -0.98 7.53 -0.05
N GLN A 54 -2.22 7.92 -0.31
CA GLN A 54 -3.31 7.82 0.66
C GLN A 54 -3.51 6.38 1.12
N LEU A 55 -3.51 5.41 0.19
CA LEU A 55 -3.59 3.99 0.49
C LEU A 55 -2.42 3.53 1.38
N PHE A 56 -1.20 3.94 1.05
CA PHE A 56 -0.02 3.64 1.87
C PHE A 56 -0.14 4.23 3.29
N PHE A 57 -0.57 5.50 3.41
CA PHE A 57 -0.73 6.14 4.71
C PHE A 57 -1.80 5.47 5.56
N MET A 58 -2.97 5.20 4.99
CA MET A 58 -4.05 4.48 5.66
C MET A 58 -3.54 3.12 6.16
N THR A 59 -2.93 2.32 5.29
CA THR A 59 -2.49 0.96 5.63
C THR A 59 -1.38 0.93 6.70
N CYS A 60 -0.46 1.90 6.71
CA CYS A 60 0.71 1.88 7.58
C CYS A 60 0.57 2.67 8.88
N TYR A 61 -0.34 3.66 8.94
CA TYR A 61 -0.39 4.61 10.05
C TYR A 61 -1.80 4.84 10.61
N ASP A 62 -2.85 4.33 9.94
CA ASP A 62 -4.23 4.42 10.40
C ASP A 62 -4.85 3.01 10.37
N ILE A 63 -4.45 2.20 11.35
CA ILE A 63 -4.80 0.78 11.42
C ILE A 63 -6.31 0.57 11.56
N ASP A 64 -7.02 1.49 12.20
CA ASP A 64 -8.47 1.40 12.40
C ASP A 64 -9.22 1.61 11.10
N THR A 65 -8.85 2.64 10.33
CA THR A 65 -9.42 2.84 9.00
C THR A 65 -9.04 1.69 8.07
N PHE A 66 -7.82 1.17 8.16
CA PHE A 66 -7.42 0.01 7.38
C PHE A 66 -8.20 -1.26 7.75
N ARG A 67 -8.46 -1.50 9.04
CA ARG A 67 -9.30 -2.60 9.53
C ARG A 67 -10.71 -2.53 8.94
N ALA A 68 -11.33 -1.35 9.02
CA ALA A 68 -12.66 -1.12 8.44
C ALA A 68 -12.66 -1.29 6.91
N PHE A 69 -11.58 -0.88 6.24
CA PHE A 69 -11.41 -1.08 4.80
C PHE A 69 -11.34 -2.58 4.43
N VAL A 70 -10.57 -3.38 5.18
CA VAL A 70 -10.44 -4.83 4.96
C VAL A 70 -11.74 -5.57 5.27
N ASP A 71 -12.50 -5.12 6.27
CA ASP A 71 -13.80 -5.71 6.62
C ASP A 71 -14.93 -5.34 5.65
N SER A 72 -14.72 -4.32 4.82
CA SER A 72 -15.75 -3.82 3.91
C SER A 72 -16.20 -4.86 2.88
N GLY A 73 -17.50 -4.85 2.56
CA GLY A 73 -18.09 -5.73 1.53
C GLY A 73 -17.34 -5.72 0.19
N PRO A 74 -16.99 -4.54 -0.38
CA PRO A 74 -16.23 -4.48 -1.63
C PRO A 74 -14.83 -5.08 -1.56
N PHE A 75 -14.20 -5.09 -0.38
CA PHE A 75 -12.91 -5.74 -0.20
C PHE A 75 -13.07 -7.26 -0.19
N ARG A 76 -14.02 -7.77 0.60
CA ARG A 76 -14.35 -9.20 0.70
C ARG A 76 -14.88 -9.80 -0.61
N GLU A 77 -15.59 -9.02 -1.42
CA GLU A 77 -16.05 -9.46 -2.76
C GLU A 77 -14.89 -9.61 -3.75
N LEU A 78 -13.81 -8.84 -3.58
CA LEU A 78 -12.68 -8.82 -4.51
C LEU A 78 -11.58 -9.81 -4.12
N TYR A 79 -11.20 -9.82 -2.84
CA TYR A 79 -10.10 -10.62 -2.33
C TYR A 79 -10.62 -11.92 -1.71
N ASP A 80 -10.08 -13.04 -2.17
CA ASP A 80 -10.38 -14.37 -1.65
C ASP A 80 -9.42 -14.68 -0.49
N VAL A 81 -9.73 -14.06 0.66
CA VAL A 81 -8.99 -14.25 1.92
C VAL A 81 -9.74 -15.27 2.78
N PRO A 82 -9.08 -16.33 3.28
CA PRO A 82 -9.73 -17.32 4.13
C PRO A 82 -10.35 -16.70 5.39
N GLU A 83 -11.52 -17.19 5.80
CA GLU A 83 -12.20 -16.74 7.03
C GLU A 83 -11.34 -16.86 8.29
N THR A 84 -10.44 -17.84 8.33
CA THR A 84 -9.46 -17.98 9.43
C THR A 84 -8.50 -16.80 9.50
N GLU A 85 -8.09 -16.25 8.36
CA GLU A 85 -7.23 -15.08 8.28
C GLU A 85 -8.01 -13.81 8.63
N TYR A 86 -9.26 -13.67 8.18
CA TYR A 86 -10.12 -12.56 8.62
C TYR A 86 -10.31 -12.53 10.13
N ARG A 87 -10.59 -13.68 10.76
CA ARG A 87 -10.72 -13.77 12.23
C ARG A 87 -9.44 -13.37 12.95
N ALA A 88 -8.28 -13.70 12.39
CA ALA A 88 -7.00 -13.30 12.96
C ALA A 88 -6.78 -11.79 12.85
N MET A 89 -7.20 -11.14 11.76
CA MET A 89 -6.95 -9.70 11.53
C MET A 89 -7.98 -8.76 12.15
N LEU A 90 -9.23 -9.20 12.31
CA LEU A 90 -10.36 -8.37 12.70
C LEU A 90 -10.70 -8.45 14.20
N GLY A 91 -9.85 -9.08 15.00
CA GLY A 91 -9.98 -9.07 16.45
C GLY A 91 -9.48 -7.77 17.09
N ASP A 92 -9.72 -7.64 18.40
CA ASP A 92 -9.35 -6.49 19.24
C ASP A 92 -8.12 -6.76 20.12
N SER A 93 -7.30 -7.76 19.77
CA SER A 93 -6.07 -8.11 20.50
C SER A 93 -4.82 -7.57 19.80
N LEU A 94 -3.70 -7.46 20.53
CA LEU A 94 -2.42 -7.04 19.96
C LEU A 94 -1.98 -7.97 18.82
N GLU A 95 -2.18 -9.28 18.97
CA GLU A 95 -1.88 -10.25 17.91
C GLU A 95 -2.73 -10.02 16.66
N SER A 96 -3.95 -9.51 16.83
CA SER A 96 -4.83 -9.17 15.70
C SER A 96 -4.34 -7.92 14.97
N GLU A 97 -3.86 -6.93 15.71
CA GLU A 97 -3.23 -5.73 15.15
C GLU A 97 -1.94 -6.07 14.39
N GLU A 98 -1.10 -6.95 14.94
CA GLU A 98 0.10 -7.44 14.27
C GLU A 98 -0.24 -8.22 13.00
N ALA A 99 -1.25 -9.10 13.05
CA ALA A 99 -1.72 -9.86 11.89
C ALA A 99 -2.23 -8.92 10.79
N LEU A 100 -3.05 -7.93 11.14
CA LEU A 100 -3.57 -6.93 10.22
C LEU A 100 -2.44 -6.07 9.62
N MET A 101 -1.45 -5.67 10.44
CA MET A 101 -0.27 -4.94 9.98
C MET A 101 0.55 -5.74 8.96
N GLN A 102 0.83 -7.01 9.26
CA GLN A 102 1.55 -7.89 8.33
C GLN A 102 0.77 -8.11 7.02
N PHE A 103 -0.54 -8.29 7.12
CA PHE A 103 -1.42 -8.34 5.96
C PHE A 103 -1.37 -7.04 5.16
N GLY A 104 -1.36 -5.88 5.82
CA GLY A 104 -1.23 -4.58 5.20
C GLY A 104 0.03 -4.47 4.33
N TYR A 105 1.17 -4.99 4.79
CA TYR A 105 2.39 -5.03 3.99
C TYR A 105 2.28 -5.99 2.79
N ARG A 106 1.63 -7.15 2.94
CA ARG A 106 1.35 -8.08 1.85
C ARG A 106 0.43 -7.44 0.80
N PHE A 107 -0.64 -6.79 1.26
CA PHE A 107 -1.60 -6.07 0.44
C PHE A 107 -0.95 -4.93 -0.35
N LEU A 108 -0.13 -4.09 0.29
CA LEU A 108 0.58 -3.01 -0.40
C LEU A 108 1.57 -3.53 -1.44
N ARG A 109 2.23 -4.68 -1.19
CA ARG A 109 3.10 -5.31 -2.20
C ARG A 109 2.32 -5.70 -3.45
N GLN A 110 1.14 -6.27 -3.30
CA GLN A 110 0.27 -6.60 -4.42
C GLN A 110 -0.24 -5.36 -5.15
N VAL A 111 -0.80 -4.39 -4.42
CA VAL A 111 -1.46 -3.24 -5.04
C VAL A 111 -0.47 -2.23 -5.65
N LEU A 112 0.67 -2.00 -5.01
CA LEU A 112 1.64 -1.00 -5.47
C LEU A 112 2.71 -1.58 -6.41
N PHE A 113 3.01 -2.88 -6.30
CA PHE A 113 4.13 -3.50 -7.02
C PHE A 113 3.73 -4.75 -7.83
N GLY A 114 2.46 -5.17 -7.81
CA GLY A 114 1.99 -6.32 -8.58
C GLY A 114 2.46 -7.67 -8.05
N GLU A 115 2.92 -7.75 -6.80
CA GLU A 115 3.29 -9.01 -6.16
C GLU A 115 2.03 -9.77 -5.71
N GLU A 116 1.38 -10.44 -6.67
CA GLU A 116 0.15 -11.21 -6.48
C GLU A 116 0.36 -12.35 -5.47
N SER A 117 -0.03 -12.10 -4.22
CA SER A 117 0.12 -13.02 -3.08
C SER A 117 -1.20 -13.22 -2.31
N ILE A 118 -2.20 -12.39 -2.60
CA ILE A 118 -3.56 -12.47 -2.09
C ILE A 118 -4.46 -12.86 -3.27
N PRO A 119 -5.07 -14.06 -3.24
CA PRO A 119 -5.97 -14.51 -4.28
C PRO A 119 -7.13 -13.53 -4.50
N LEU A 120 -7.61 -13.45 -5.74
CA LEU A 120 -8.76 -12.62 -6.12
C LEU A 120 -9.90 -13.51 -6.60
N HIS A 121 -11.14 -13.12 -6.30
CA HIS A 121 -12.30 -13.70 -6.95
C HIS A 121 -12.28 -13.33 -8.44
N LYS A 122 -12.16 -14.33 -9.32
CA LYS A 122 -11.90 -14.14 -10.76
C LYS A 122 -12.92 -13.21 -11.43
N GLU A 123 -14.20 -13.45 -11.19
CA GLU A 123 -15.30 -12.67 -11.78
C GLU A 123 -15.26 -11.21 -11.32
N ALA A 124 -15.06 -10.98 -10.01
CA ALA A 124 -14.94 -9.63 -9.45
C ALA A 124 -13.70 -8.90 -10.00
N ALA A 125 -12.59 -9.60 -10.15
CA ALA A 125 -11.35 -9.05 -10.71
C ALA A 125 -11.49 -8.69 -12.20
N GLU A 126 -12.20 -9.51 -12.99
CA GLU A 126 -12.50 -9.21 -14.40
C GLU A 126 -13.41 -7.99 -14.52
N LYS A 127 -14.53 -7.97 -13.80
CA LYS A 127 -15.46 -6.83 -13.75
C LYS A 127 -14.74 -5.54 -13.37
N ARG A 128 -13.86 -5.57 -12.38
CA ARG A 128 -13.10 -4.38 -11.94
C ARG A 128 -12.08 -3.92 -12.99
N ARG A 129 -11.45 -4.84 -13.71
CA ARG A 129 -10.53 -4.52 -14.82
C ARG A 129 -11.27 -3.87 -15.99
N GLU A 130 -12.45 -4.38 -16.34
CA GLU A 130 -13.30 -3.81 -17.37
C GLU A 130 -13.75 -2.39 -17.01
N GLN A 131 -14.30 -2.20 -15.80
CA GLN A 131 -14.69 -0.88 -15.29
C GLN A 131 -13.52 0.12 -15.26
N ALA A 132 -12.31 -0.34 -14.89
CA ALA A 132 -11.12 0.50 -14.90
C ALA A 132 -10.73 0.91 -16.34
N ARG A 133 -10.84 0.00 -17.30
CA ARG A 133 -10.58 0.26 -18.72
C ARG A 133 -11.59 1.25 -19.30
N GLU A 134 -12.87 1.09 -19.01
CA GLU A 134 -13.92 2.01 -19.44
C GLU A 134 -13.70 3.42 -18.87
N LYS A 135 -13.38 3.53 -17.58
CA LYS A 135 -13.07 4.82 -16.94
C LYS A 135 -11.82 5.47 -17.53
N ALA A 136 -10.79 4.68 -17.84
CA ALA A 136 -9.58 5.20 -18.47
C ALA A 136 -9.89 5.75 -19.87
N LEU A 137 -10.66 5.01 -20.67
CA LEU A 137 -11.07 5.44 -22.01
C LEU A 137 -11.96 6.69 -21.96
N ALA A 138 -12.89 6.77 -21.00
CA ALA A 138 -13.73 7.95 -20.80
C ALA A 138 -12.89 9.18 -20.41
N ALA A 139 -11.93 9.02 -19.51
CA ALA A 139 -11.02 10.10 -19.11
C ALA A 139 -10.11 10.56 -20.26
N GLU A 140 -9.66 9.64 -21.12
CA GLU A 140 -8.89 9.98 -22.32
C GLU A 140 -9.73 10.76 -23.34
N ARG A 141 -10.97 10.36 -23.59
CA ARG A 141 -11.91 11.10 -24.45
C ARG A 141 -12.19 12.50 -23.93
N GLU A 142 -12.50 12.63 -22.64
CA GLU A 142 -12.75 13.93 -22.01
C GLU A 142 -11.50 14.84 -22.09
N ALA A 143 -10.30 14.27 -21.90
CA ALA A 143 -9.05 15.02 -22.02
C ALA A 143 -8.79 15.47 -23.47
N ALA A 144 -9.08 14.63 -24.47
CA ALA A 144 -8.96 14.98 -25.89
C ALA A 144 -9.97 16.07 -26.29
N GLU A 145 -11.21 15.99 -25.81
CA GLU A 145 -12.24 17.02 -26.05
C GLU A 145 -11.84 18.38 -25.45
N LYS A 146 -11.29 18.39 -24.23
CA LYS A 146 -10.78 19.63 -23.62
C LYS A 146 -9.60 20.22 -24.39
N LEU A 147 -8.67 19.39 -24.85
CA LEU A 147 -7.53 19.85 -25.64
C LEU A 147 -7.99 20.50 -26.96
N ALA A 148 -8.97 19.89 -27.64
CA ALA A 148 -9.55 20.45 -28.86
C ALA A 148 -10.23 21.81 -28.62
N GLN A 149 -11.02 21.93 -27.54
CA GLN A 149 -11.64 23.21 -27.17
C GLN A 149 -10.62 24.31 -26.85
N ASP A 150 -9.50 23.97 -26.19
CA ASP A 150 -8.42 24.90 -25.87
C ASP A 150 -7.61 25.32 -27.11
N GLU A 151 -7.52 24.47 -28.14
CA GLU A 151 -6.90 24.78 -29.43
C GLU A 151 -7.80 25.71 -30.26
N ASP A 152 -9.11 25.40 -30.36
CA ASP A 152 -10.09 26.24 -31.06
C ASP A 152 -10.16 27.65 -30.44
N PHE A 153 -10.14 27.77 -29.11
CA PHE A 153 -10.14 29.06 -28.41
C PHE A 153 -8.86 29.89 -28.65
N LYS A 154 -7.72 29.25 -28.94
CA LYS A 154 -6.47 29.97 -29.26
C LYS A 154 -6.42 30.46 -30.69
N ASP A 155 -6.98 29.71 -31.64
CA ASP A 155 -7.05 30.11 -33.05
C ASP A 155 -8.05 31.27 -33.26
N GLU A 156 -9.13 31.34 -32.47
CA GLU A 156 -10.07 32.48 -32.50
C GLU A 156 -9.52 33.77 -31.85
N GLY A 157 -8.39 33.71 -31.14
CA GLY A 157 -7.80 34.82 -30.37
C GLY A 157 -6.64 35.57 -31.04
N PHE A 158 -6.28 35.24 -32.29
CA PHE A 158 -5.14 35.83 -33.01
C PHE A 158 -5.52 36.66 -34.25
N ASP A 159 -6.80 37.02 -34.40
CA ASP A 159 -7.30 37.84 -35.52
C ASP A 159 -7.66 39.27 -35.03
N ASP A 160 -6.65 40.08 -34.67
CA ASP A 160 -6.71 41.56 -34.61
C ASP A 160 -5.30 42.21 -34.75
#